data_AF-A0A6H0TIG6-F1
#
_entry.id   AF-A0A6H0TIG6-F1
#
_cell.length_a   1.000
_cell.length_b   1.000
_cell.length_c   1.000
_cell.angle_alpha   90.00
_cell.angle_beta   90.00
_cell.angle_gamma   90.00
#
_symmetry.space_group_name_H-M   'P 1'
#
loop_
_entity.id
_entity.type
_entity.pdbx_description
1 polymer ?
#
loop_
_entity_poly.entity_id
_entity_poly.type
_entity_poly.pdbx_seq_one_letter_code
_entity_poly.pdbx_strand_id
1 'polypeptide(L)'
;MYAYLLKDLYRYIPKHIIDRGYEYYEEGHVEDVEIHNNKVFAFVTGNAGNYEVVIELEDFSESSCECPYENYCKHMAAVVYDIQSAGESTVKEKLKDLEKEELLTLLNRLLQSSKNVQIVEKMLKKGKL
;
A
#
# COMPACT_ATOMS: atom_id res chain seq x y z
N MET A 1 0.84 -7.97 -2.76
CA MET A 1 0.33 -8.49 -1.48
C MET A 1 -0.46 -7.43 -0.71
N TYR A 2 -0.23 -6.12 -0.91
CA TYR A 2 -1.01 -5.04 -0.25
C TYR A 2 -2.05 -4.33 -1.14
N ALA A 3 -2.20 -4.73 -2.40
CA ALA A 3 -3.13 -4.10 -3.33
C ALA A 3 -4.62 -4.16 -2.90
N TYR A 4 -4.97 -5.12 -2.03
CA TYR A 4 -6.31 -5.19 -1.45
C TYR A 4 -6.55 -4.09 -0.41
N LEU A 5 -5.53 -3.74 0.38
CA LEU A 5 -5.62 -2.68 1.38
C LEU A 5 -5.91 -1.32 0.76
N LEU A 6 -5.34 -1.01 -0.41
CA LEU A 6 -5.71 0.23 -1.12
C LEU A 6 -7.19 0.24 -1.53
N LYS A 7 -7.74 -0.90 -1.94
CA LYS A 7 -9.16 -0.99 -2.28
C LYS A 7 -10.03 -0.81 -1.05
N ASP A 8 -9.65 -1.41 0.07
CA ASP A 8 -10.37 -1.30 1.33
C ASP A 8 -10.25 0.11 1.92
N LEU A 9 -9.09 0.75 1.79
CA LEU A 9 -8.89 2.16 2.11
C LEU A 9 -9.93 3.03 1.40
N TYR A 10 -10.05 2.93 0.06
CA TYR A 10 -11.04 3.69 -0.72
C TYR A 10 -12.49 3.31 -0.42
N ARG A 11 -12.74 2.16 0.22
CA ARG A 11 -14.07 1.71 0.63
C ARG A 11 -14.47 2.25 2.00
N TYR A 12 -13.55 2.22 2.97
CA TYR A 12 -13.84 2.53 4.37
C TYR A 12 -13.52 3.99 4.75
N ILE A 13 -12.57 4.61 4.07
CA ILE A 13 -12.05 5.93 4.45
C ILE A 13 -12.54 7.00 3.46
N PRO A 14 -13.12 8.12 3.94
CA PRO A 14 -13.47 9.23 3.07
C PRO A 14 -12.23 9.79 2.35
N LYS A 15 -12.40 10.20 1.09
CA LYS A 15 -11.30 10.68 0.24
C LYS A 15 -10.42 11.76 0.91
N HIS A 16 -11.03 12.76 1.56
CA HIS A 16 -10.27 13.83 2.19
C HIS A 16 -9.41 13.36 3.39
N ILE A 17 -9.79 12.26 4.06
CA ILE A 17 -8.96 11.64 5.11
C ILE A 17 -7.85 10.80 4.50
N ILE A 18 -8.13 10.11 3.38
CA ILE A 18 -7.12 9.41 2.58
C ILE A 18 -6.04 10.38 2.09
N ASP A 19 -6.44 11.52 1.52
CA ASP A 19 -5.52 12.53 1.00
C ASP A 19 -4.56 13.02 2.10
N ARG A 20 -5.08 13.26 3.32
CA ARG A 20 -4.26 13.59 4.49
C ARG A 20 -3.37 12.44 4.95
N GLY A 21 -3.82 11.20 4.81
CA GLY A 21 -2.98 10.04 5.11
C GLY A 21 -1.81 9.93 4.14
N TYR A 22 -2.03 10.25 2.87
CA TYR A 22 -0.98 10.34 1.88
C TYR A 22 0.04 11.44 2.21
N GLU A 23 -0.42 12.62 2.64
CA GLU A 23 0.47 13.69 3.15
C GLU A 23 1.34 13.19 4.32
N TYR A 24 0.75 12.48 5.28
CA TYR A 24 1.50 11.95 6.43
C TYR A 24 2.54 10.91 6.03
N TYR A 25 2.23 10.08 5.04
CA TYR A 25 3.18 9.13 4.46
C TYR A 25 4.34 9.87 3.77
N GLU A 26 4.05 10.84 2.89
CA GLU A 26 5.08 11.60 2.15
C GLU A 26 5.99 12.42 3.07
N GLU A 27 5.46 12.93 4.17
CA GLU A 27 6.22 13.68 5.18
C GLU A 27 7.01 12.76 6.14
N GLY A 28 6.88 11.44 6.01
CA GLY A 28 7.66 10.47 6.79
C GLY A 28 7.21 10.32 8.25
N HIS A 29 5.92 10.51 8.54
CA HIS A 29 5.40 10.36 9.92
C HIS A 29 5.21 8.91 10.36
N VAL A 30 5.38 7.92 9.48
CA VAL A 30 5.22 6.50 9.77
C VAL A 30 6.58 5.92 10.20
N GLU A 31 6.63 5.36 11.41
CA GLU A 31 7.84 4.86 12.05
C GLU A 31 7.61 3.44 12.62
N ASP A 32 8.71 2.73 12.89
CA ASP A 32 8.72 1.42 13.58
C ASP A 32 7.72 0.40 13.01
N VAL A 33 7.75 0.25 11.68
CA VAL A 33 6.85 -0.66 10.96
C VAL A 33 7.29 -2.11 11.14
N GLU A 34 6.44 -2.92 11.75
CA GLU A 34 6.62 -4.35 11.95
C GLU A 34 5.47 -5.15 11.34
N ILE A 35 5.80 -6.28 10.69
CA ILE A 35 4.80 -7.16 10.08
C ILE A 35 4.92 -8.54 10.69
N HIS A 36 3.88 -8.98 11.39
CA HIS A 36 3.79 -10.34 11.92
C HIS A 36 2.33 -10.75 12.17
N ASN A 37 2.07 -12.06 12.18
CA ASN A 37 0.73 -12.62 12.44
C ASN A 37 -0.39 -12.00 11.58
N ASN A 38 -0.10 -11.72 10.31
CA ASN A 38 -1.03 -11.11 9.36
C ASN A 38 -1.52 -9.70 9.75
N LYS A 39 -0.70 -8.97 10.52
CA LYS A 39 -0.92 -7.59 10.92
C LYS A 39 0.29 -6.74 10.64
N VAL A 40 0.06 -5.44 10.47
CA VAL A 40 1.10 -4.42 10.47
C VAL A 40 0.94 -3.61 11.74
N PHE A 41 2.01 -3.46 12.48
CA PHE A 41 2.13 -2.57 13.62
C PHE A 41 3.04 -1.42 13.22
N ALA A 42 2.66 -0.19 13.56
CA ALA A 42 3.45 0.98 13.28
C ALA A 42 3.12 2.09 14.28
N PHE A 43 4.07 3.00 14.47
CA PHE A 43 3.80 4.28 15.11
C PHE A 43 3.62 5.37 14.05
N VAL A 44 2.64 6.24 14.26
CA VAL A 44 2.46 7.42 13.41
C VAL A 44 2.49 8.68 14.25
N THR A 45 3.46 9.53 13.97
CA THR A 45 3.57 10.85 14.60
C THR A 45 2.41 11.74 14.16
N GLY A 46 1.69 12.31 15.11
CA GLY A 46 0.57 13.19 14.86
C GLY A 46 0.63 14.47 15.68
N ASN A 47 -0.37 15.33 15.48
CA ASN A 47 -0.35 16.69 16.04
C ASN A 47 -0.35 16.75 17.58
N ALA A 48 -0.87 15.72 18.25
CA ALA A 48 -1.02 15.69 19.69
C ALA A 48 -0.27 14.50 20.34
N GLY A 49 0.60 13.82 19.59
CA GLY A 49 1.39 12.69 20.07
C GLY A 49 1.60 11.62 18.99
N ASN A 50 2.30 10.56 19.37
CA ASN A 50 2.52 9.38 18.54
C ASN A 50 1.39 8.38 18.83
N TYR A 51 0.88 7.75 17.79
CA TYR A 51 -0.24 6.81 17.90
C TYR A 51 0.17 5.44 17.39
N GLU A 52 -0.11 4.40 18.17
CA GLU A 52 -0.02 3.04 17.65
C GLU A 52 -1.13 2.81 16.61
N VAL A 53 -0.73 2.20 15.50
CA VAL A 53 -1.61 1.83 14.38
C VAL A 53 -1.45 0.35 14.12
N VAL A 54 -2.58 -0.36 14.06
CA VAL A 54 -2.63 -1.78 13.72
C VAL A 54 -3.47 -1.95 12.46
N ILE A 55 -2.85 -2.42 11.38
CA ILE A 55 -3.55 -2.76 10.13
C ILE A 55 -3.70 -4.27 10.01
N GLU A 56 -4.93 -4.73 9.91
CA GLU A 56 -5.30 -6.11 9.68
C GLU A 56 -5.23 -6.41 8.17
N LEU A 57 -4.35 -7.35 7.77
CA LEU A 57 -4.09 -7.61 6.36
C LEU A 57 -5.19 -8.45 5.68
N GLU A 58 -5.94 -9.23 6.45
CA GLU A 58 -7.05 -10.07 5.96
C GLU A 58 -8.40 -9.36 6.01
N ASP A 59 -8.66 -8.62 7.09
CA ASP A 59 -9.90 -7.87 7.28
C ASP A 59 -9.60 -6.46 7.77
N PHE A 60 -9.50 -5.53 6.82
CA PHE A 60 -9.22 -4.12 7.13
C PHE A 60 -10.21 -3.52 8.13
N SER A 61 -11.43 -4.05 8.25
CA SER A 61 -12.44 -3.49 9.14
C SER A 61 -12.08 -3.61 10.62
N GLU A 62 -11.25 -4.59 10.96
CA GLU A 62 -10.71 -4.85 12.31
C GLU A 62 -9.43 -4.04 12.61
N SER A 63 -8.97 -3.23 11.66
CA SER A 63 -7.82 -2.35 11.86
C SER A 63 -8.14 -1.26 12.88
N SER A 64 -7.13 -0.80 13.62
CA SER A 64 -7.31 0.18 14.70
C SER A 64 -6.20 1.21 14.77
N CYS A 65 -6.49 2.33 15.44
CA CYS A 65 -5.53 3.38 15.76
C CYS A 65 -5.90 4.00 17.10
N GLU A 66 -4.90 4.29 17.93
CA GLU A 66 -5.10 4.90 19.26
C GLU A 66 -5.47 6.39 19.22
N CYS A 67 -5.50 6.99 18.03
CA CYS A 67 -5.78 8.42 17.93
C CYS A 67 -7.24 8.75 18.31
N PRO A 68 -7.51 9.96 18.82
CA PRO A 68 -8.85 10.35 19.30
C PRO A 68 -9.88 10.53 18.17
N TYR A 69 -9.47 10.34 16.91
CA TYR A 69 -10.39 10.41 15.77
C TYR A 69 -11.16 9.09 15.68
N GLU A 70 -12.49 9.15 15.67
CA GLU A 70 -13.33 7.96 15.62
C GLU A 70 -13.20 7.22 14.27
N ASN A 71 -13.22 5.88 14.33
CA ASN A 71 -13.16 4.96 13.18
C ASN A 71 -11.83 5.05 12.40
N TYR A 72 -11.91 5.05 11.06
CA TYR A 72 -10.76 5.03 10.16
C TYR A 72 -10.16 6.42 9.98
N CYS A 73 -8.92 6.58 10.42
CA CYS A 73 -8.22 7.85 10.45
C CYS A 73 -7.13 7.95 9.37
N LYS A 74 -6.56 9.15 9.23
CA LYS A 74 -5.44 9.40 8.31
C LYS A 74 -4.16 8.61 8.66
N HIS A 75 -3.94 8.24 9.92
CA HIS A 75 -2.75 7.48 10.32
C HIS A 75 -2.80 6.06 9.75
N MET A 76 -3.98 5.42 9.77
CA MET A 76 -4.18 4.11 9.15
C MET A 76 -3.92 4.18 7.64
N ALA A 77 -4.38 5.25 7.00
CA ALA A 77 -4.10 5.50 5.59
C ALA A 77 -2.60 5.67 5.32
N ALA A 78 -1.89 6.42 6.16
CA ALA A 78 -0.44 6.61 6.05
C ALA A 78 0.32 5.28 6.12
N VAL A 79 -0.02 4.40 7.09
CA VAL A 79 0.60 3.07 7.23
C VAL A 79 0.35 2.20 6.00
N VAL A 80 -0.87 2.21 5.45
CA VAL A 80 -1.19 1.46 4.21
C VAL A 80 -0.36 1.96 3.02
N TYR A 81 -0.15 3.28 2.90
CA TYR A 81 0.71 3.83 1.85
C TYR A 81 2.18 3.45 2.04
N ASP A 82 2.67 3.48 3.28
CA ASP A 82 4.05 3.14 3.61
C ASP A 82 4.40 1.69 3.22
N ILE A 83 3.61 0.72 3.68
CA ILE A 83 3.84 -0.71 3.37
C ILE A 83 3.68 -1.03 1.88
N GLN A 84 2.80 -0.30 1.18
CA GLN A 84 2.65 -0.44 -0.27
C GLN A 84 3.92 0.06 -0.98
N SER A 85 4.46 1.21 -0.58
CA SER A 85 5.65 1.80 -1.16
C SER A 85 6.92 0.99 -0.87
N ALA A 86 7.06 0.47 0.35
CA ALA A 86 8.14 -0.45 0.73
C ALA A 86 8.12 -1.73 -0.12
N GLY A 87 6.93 -2.29 -0.35
CA GLY A 87 6.75 -3.45 -1.22
C GLY A 87 7.11 -3.17 -2.67
N GLU A 88 6.68 -2.02 -3.21
CA GLU A 88 7.03 -1.60 -4.57
C GLU A 88 8.53 -1.37 -4.75
N SER A 89 9.17 -0.69 -3.80
CA SER A 89 10.61 -0.41 -3.84
C SER A 89 11.42 -1.71 -3.82
N THR A 90 11.06 -2.64 -2.93
CA THR A 90 11.70 -3.96 -2.86
C THR A 90 11.58 -4.74 -4.18
N VAL A 91 10.41 -4.72 -4.80
CA VAL A 91 10.21 -5.37 -6.10
C VAL A 91 11.00 -4.66 -7.19
N LYS A 92 10.97 -3.32 -7.25
CA LYS A 92 11.72 -2.53 -8.23
C LYS A 92 13.21 -2.79 -8.18
N GLU A 93 13.81 -2.82 -6.99
CA GLU A 93 15.25 -3.14 -6.86
C GLU A 93 15.55 -4.54 -7.39
N LYS A 94 14.77 -5.55 -7.01
CA LYS A 94 14.98 -6.92 -7.52
C LYS A 94 14.79 -7.03 -9.04
N LEU A 95 13.87 -6.27 -9.62
CA LEU A 95 13.63 -6.28 -11.06
C LEU A 95 14.79 -5.66 -11.86
N LYS A 96 15.59 -4.76 -11.26
CA LYS A 96 16.77 -4.16 -11.93
C LYS A 96 17.88 -5.18 -12.16
N ASP A 97 17.96 -6.20 -11.32
CA ASP A 97 19.00 -7.23 -11.39
C ASP A 97 18.63 -8.40 -12.34
N LEU A 98 17.43 -8.39 -12.91
CA LEU A 98 16.96 -9.46 -13.80
C LEU A 98 17.33 -9.21 -15.26
N GLU A 99 17.69 -10.29 -15.95
CA GLU A 99 17.89 -10.27 -17.39
C GLU A 99 16.53 -10.17 -18.13
N LYS A 100 16.59 -9.76 -19.39
CA LYS A 100 15.39 -9.55 -20.22
C LYS A 100 14.52 -10.82 -20.31
N GLU A 101 15.14 -11.99 -20.44
CA GLU A 101 14.45 -13.28 -20.54
C GLU A 101 13.69 -13.65 -19.25
N GLU A 102 14.26 -13.30 -18.10
CA GLU A 102 13.63 -13.53 -16.79
C GLU A 102 12.44 -12.58 -16.59
N LEU A 103 12.60 -11.30 -16.98
CA LEU A 103 11.52 -10.32 -16.98
C LEU A 103 10.35 -10.75 -17.90
N LEU A 104 10.65 -11.27 -19.09
CA LEU A 104 9.63 -11.82 -20.00
C LEU A 104 8.92 -13.02 -19.38
N THR A 105 9.64 -13.88 -18.68
CA THR A 105 9.05 -15.03 -17.97
C THR A 105 8.08 -14.57 -16.88
N LEU A 106 8.46 -13.57 -16.08
CA LEU A 106 7.60 -12.97 -15.07
C LEU A 106 6.35 -12.33 -15.70
N LEU A 107 6.53 -11.54 -16.76
CA LEU A 107 5.42 -10.90 -17.47
C LEU A 107 4.43 -11.93 -18.03
N ASN A 108 4.93 -12.98 -18.67
CA ASN A 108 4.09 -14.06 -19.21
C ASN A 108 3.28 -14.77 -18.10
N ARG A 109 3.87 -14.98 -16.92
CA ARG A 109 3.15 -15.51 -15.76
C ARG A 109 2.05 -14.55 -15.31
N LEU A 110 2.32 -13.25 -15.21
CA LEU A 110 1.31 -12.25 -14.84
C LEU A 110 0.18 -12.15 -15.86
N LEU A 111 0.48 -12.31 -17.15
CA LEU A 111 -0.49 -12.30 -18.25
C LEU A 111 -1.45 -13.50 -18.24
N GLN A 112 -1.26 -14.50 -17.37
CA GLN A 112 -2.24 -15.55 -17.16
C GLN A 112 -3.55 -15.02 -16.54
N SER A 113 -3.53 -13.83 -15.93
CA SER A 113 -4.73 -13.13 -15.47
C SER A 113 -5.32 -12.25 -16.57
N SER A 114 -6.61 -12.47 -16.90
CA SER A 114 -7.34 -11.69 -17.92
C SER A 114 -7.32 -10.18 -17.65
N LYS A 115 -7.36 -9.78 -16.37
CA LYS A 115 -7.26 -8.38 -15.96
C LYS A 115 -5.90 -7.78 -16.36
N ASN A 116 -4.81 -8.52 -16.20
CA ASN A 116 -3.46 -8.06 -16.54
C ASN A 116 -3.29 -7.93 -18.06
N VAL A 117 -3.84 -8.85 -18.85
CA VAL A 117 -3.84 -8.76 -20.32
C VAL A 117 -4.48 -7.44 -20.77
N GLN A 118 -5.68 -7.13 -20.28
CA GLN A 118 -6.38 -5.89 -20.63
C GLN A 118 -5.60 -4.62 -20.25
N ILE A 119 -4.87 -4.65 -19.14
CA ILE A 119 -4.03 -3.52 -18.70
C ILE A 119 -2.87 -3.33 -19.68
N VAL A 120 -2.12 -4.38 -19.98
CA VAL A 120 -0.95 -4.33 -20.87
C VAL A 120 -1.34 -3.91 -22.29
N GLU A 121 -2.45 -4.45 -22.82
CA GLU A 121 -2.97 -4.02 -24.14
C GLU A 121 -3.27 -2.51 -24.18
N LYS A 122 -3.87 -1.96 -23.12
CA LYS A 122 -4.16 -0.52 -23.03
C LYS A 122 -2.89 0.32 -22.97
N MET A 123 -1.84 -0.15 -22.30
CA MET A 123 -0.56 0.55 -22.20
C MET A 123 0.15 0.60 -23.56
N LEU A 124 0.21 -0.54 -24.27
CA LEU A 124 0.83 -0.64 -25.59
C LEU A 124 0.10 0.23 -26.63
N LYS A 125 -1.24 0.25 -26.62
CA LYS A 125 -2.04 1.10 -27.52
C LYS A 125 -1.84 2.61 -27.28
N LYS A 126 -1.45 3.00 -26.06
CA LYS A 126 -1.20 4.42 -25.71
C LYS A 126 0.22 4.89 -26.05
N GLY A 127 1.10 4.02 -26.57
CA GLY A 127 2.49 4.38 -26.89
C GLY A 127 3.29 4.86 -25.68
N LYS A 128 2.92 4.44 -24.46
CA LYS A 128 3.47 4.93 -23.18
C LYS A 128 4.59 4.04 -22.61
N LEU A 129 5.41 3.45 -23.46
CA LEU A 129 6.61 2.71 -23.06
C LEU A 129 7.85 3.42 -23.59
#